data_AF-A0A957FIU3-F1
#
_entry.id   AF-A0A957FIU3-F1
#
_cell.length_a   1.000
_cell.length_b   1.000
_cell.length_c   1.000
_cell.angle_alpha   90.00
_cell.angle_beta   90.00
_cell.angle_gamma   90.00
#
_symmetry.space_group_name_H-M   'P 1'
#
loop_
_entity.id
_entity.type
_entity.pdbx_description
1 polymer ?
#
loop_
_entity_poly.entity_id
_entity_poly.type
_entity_poly.pdbx_seq_one_letter_code
_entity_poly.pdbx_strand_id
1 'polypeptide(L)'
;RAMRRILADPFALVPDGNPTNTRVTDQMNARWDADLERWTAPFIMASINTRIVRRSNYLLGYRYGRSFQYSEATQFPRGFVGGRLAATGVSLGLGTFMGLAGFGPTRKLLEKSVLPAPGEGPDQETRDNGYFRIKLLGKLPAHDGQPAISFKGEVAGNKDPGYGETAKMVAESALCLALDDKIPQRGGILTPAASMGMHLIERLRAAGMTFAVPL
;
A
#
# COMPACT_ATOMS: atom_id res chain seq x y z
N ARG A 1 -12.02 -3.77 23.16
CA ARG A 1 -12.59 -4.76 22.20
C ARG A 1 -13.09 -4.09 20.91
N ALA A 2 -13.84 -2.99 20.99
CA ALA A 2 -14.32 -2.23 19.81
C ALA A 2 -13.19 -1.76 18.86
N MET A 3 -12.14 -1.12 19.39
CA MET A 3 -11.01 -0.64 18.57
C MET A 3 -10.33 -1.74 17.74
N ARG A 4 -10.12 -2.93 18.31
CA ARG A 4 -9.52 -4.07 17.57
C ARG A 4 -10.41 -4.52 16.41
N ARG A 5 -11.74 -4.47 16.58
CA ARG A 5 -12.68 -4.85 15.52
C ARG A 5 -12.62 -3.86 14.36
N ILE A 6 -12.54 -2.56 14.65
CA ILE A 6 -12.39 -1.50 13.63
C ILE A 6 -11.06 -1.66 12.89
N LEU A 7 -9.94 -1.85 13.61
CA LEU A 7 -8.64 -2.05 12.98
C LEU A 7 -8.60 -3.32 12.11
N ALA A 8 -9.31 -4.37 12.51
CA ALA A 8 -9.40 -5.61 11.74
C ALA A 8 -10.33 -5.51 10.52
N ASP A 9 -11.23 -4.52 10.45
CA ASP A 9 -12.18 -4.36 9.36
C ASP A 9 -11.51 -3.76 8.11
N PRO A 10 -11.46 -4.50 6.97
CA PRO A 10 -10.89 -4.01 5.70
C PRO A 10 -11.63 -2.80 5.11
N PHE A 11 -12.87 -2.56 5.56
CA PHE A 11 -13.75 -1.48 5.10
C PHE A 11 -13.99 -0.43 6.18
N ALA A 12 -13.16 -0.38 7.24
CA ALA A 12 -13.32 0.55 8.37
C ALA A 12 -13.42 2.05 7.97
N LEU A 13 -12.89 2.42 6.79
CA LEU A 13 -12.92 3.79 6.28
C LEU A 13 -14.06 4.03 5.25
N VAL A 14 -14.82 3.00 4.89
CA VAL A 14 -15.93 3.08 3.94
C VAL A 14 -17.25 3.18 4.71
N PRO A 15 -17.99 4.31 4.65
CA PRO A 15 -19.22 4.51 5.41
C PRO A 15 -20.29 3.44 5.14
N ASP A 16 -20.42 3.01 3.89
CA ASP A 16 -21.37 1.97 3.48
C ASP A 16 -20.89 0.55 3.83
N GLY A 17 -19.72 0.42 4.46
CA GLY A 17 -19.09 -0.85 4.76
C GLY A 17 -18.65 -1.61 3.51
N ASN A 18 -18.80 -2.94 3.55
CA ASN A 18 -18.40 -3.83 2.46
C ASN A 18 -19.52 -3.93 1.41
N PRO A 19 -19.34 -3.35 0.21
CA PRO A 19 -20.40 -3.26 -0.80
C PRO A 19 -20.81 -4.61 -1.40
N THR A 20 -19.97 -5.64 -1.31
CA THR A 20 -20.25 -6.99 -1.87
C THR A 20 -20.63 -8.01 -0.81
N ASN A 21 -20.52 -7.67 0.49
CA ASN A 21 -20.62 -8.63 1.60
C ASN A 21 -19.69 -9.86 1.47
N THR A 22 -18.67 -9.81 0.62
CA THR A 22 -17.71 -10.91 0.45
C THR A 22 -16.55 -10.79 1.44
N ARG A 23 -16.02 -11.91 1.91
CA ARG A 23 -14.87 -11.88 2.81
C ARG A 23 -13.62 -11.40 2.05
N VAL A 24 -13.12 -10.24 2.43
CA VAL A 24 -11.86 -9.67 1.93
C VAL A 24 -10.84 -9.66 3.07
N THR A 25 -9.62 -10.11 2.80
CA THR A 25 -8.53 -10.08 3.79
C THR A 25 -7.21 -9.78 3.11
N ASP A 26 -6.34 -9.03 3.79
CA ASP A 26 -4.95 -8.85 3.37
C ASP A 26 -4.21 -10.20 3.48
N GLN A 27 -3.16 -10.38 2.68
CA GLN A 27 -2.38 -11.62 2.68
C GLN A 27 -1.61 -11.77 3.99
N MET A 28 -1.78 -12.92 4.66
CA MET A 28 -1.14 -13.23 5.96
C MET A 28 -0.06 -14.31 5.89
N ASN A 29 0.03 -15.04 4.78
CA ASN A 29 0.97 -16.15 4.62
C ASN A 29 1.72 -16.05 3.29
N ALA A 30 2.81 -16.80 3.19
CA ALA A 30 3.50 -16.99 1.92
C ALA A 30 2.62 -17.77 0.94
N ARG A 31 2.57 -17.34 -0.32
CA ARG A 31 1.89 -18.09 -1.39
C ARG A 31 2.54 -17.86 -2.75
N TRP A 32 2.35 -18.81 -3.65
CA TRP A 32 2.67 -18.62 -5.07
C TRP A 32 1.59 -17.74 -5.70
N ASP A 33 2.02 -16.69 -6.39
CA ASP A 33 1.16 -15.85 -7.22
C ASP A 33 1.40 -16.23 -8.69
N ALA A 34 0.37 -16.80 -9.32
CA ALA A 34 0.47 -17.29 -10.70
C ALA A 34 0.56 -16.15 -11.73
N ASP A 35 0.05 -14.97 -11.42
CA ASP A 35 0.04 -13.84 -12.36
C ASP A 35 1.37 -13.11 -12.37
N LEU A 36 2.00 -13.03 -11.19
CA LEU A 36 3.36 -12.51 -11.04
C LEU A 36 4.41 -13.58 -11.33
N GLU A 37 4.00 -14.85 -11.39
CA GLU A 37 4.85 -16.05 -11.42
C GLU A 37 5.97 -15.97 -10.37
N ARG A 38 5.59 -15.64 -9.13
CA ARG A 38 6.51 -15.35 -8.03
C ARG A 38 5.95 -15.82 -6.70
N TRP A 39 6.85 -16.05 -5.73
CA TRP A 39 6.43 -16.18 -4.34
C TRP A 39 6.11 -14.81 -3.77
N THR A 40 5.07 -14.72 -2.94
CA THR A 40 4.65 -13.51 -2.26
C THR A 40 4.54 -13.76 -0.77
N ALA A 41 4.79 -12.74 0.04
CA ALA A 41 4.59 -12.73 1.49
C ALA A 41 3.78 -11.49 1.91
N PRO A 42 3.24 -11.46 3.14
CA PRO A 42 2.55 -10.28 3.67
C PRO A 42 3.39 -9.02 3.56
N PHE A 43 2.75 -7.92 3.19
CA PHE A 43 3.33 -6.60 3.27
C PHE A 43 2.77 -5.85 4.48
N ILE A 44 3.64 -5.35 5.35
CA ILE A 44 3.25 -4.79 6.65
C ILE A 44 2.26 -3.62 6.54
N MET A 45 2.44 -2.75 5.54
CA MET A 45 1.58 -1.59 5.32
C MET A 45 0.28 -1.92 4.58
N ALA A 46 0.10 -3.15 4.08
CA ALA A 46 -1.12 -3.54 3.36
C ALA A 46 -2.38 -3.28 4.20
N SER A 47 -2.30 -3.57 5.51
CA SER A 47 -3.40 -3.35 6.44
C SER A 47 -3.83 -1.87 6.56
N ILE A 48 -2.97 -0.92 6.22
CA ILE A 48 -3.29 0.50 6.23
C ILE A 48 -3.70 0.93 4.81
N ASN A 49 -2.85 0.62 3.83
CA ASN A 49 -2.99 1.09 2.46
C ASN A 49 -4.28 0.58 1.80
N THR A 50 -4.65 -0.69 1.98
CA THR A 50 -5.83 -1.25 1.32
C THR A 50 -7.12 -0.57 1.76
N ARG A 51 -7.19 -0.08 3.01
CA ARG A 51 -8.33 0.70 3.53
C ARG A 51 -8.40 2.08 2.87
N ILE A 52 -7.26 2.75 2.69
CA ILE A 52 -7.16 4.04 1.98
C ILE A 52 -7.54 3.90 0.50
N VAL A 53 -7.13 2.82 -0.16
CA VAL A 53 -7.51 2.55 -1.55
C VAL A 53 -9.01 2.31 -1.68
N ARG A 54 -9.61 1.50 -0.80
CA ARG A 54 -11.06 1.28 -0.77
C ARG A 54 -11.85 2.57 -0.46
N ARG A 55 -11.36 3.37 0.49
CA ARG A 55 -11.90 4.73 0.76
C ARG A 55 -11.86 5.59 -0.50
N SER A 56 -10.77 5.55 -1.25
CA SER A 56 -10.62 6.31 -2.49
C SER A 56 -11.66 5.88 -3.54
N ASN A 57 -11.88 4.57 -3.72
CA ASN A 57 -12.92 4.07 -4.63
C ASN A 57 -14.32 4.55 -4.20
N TYR A 58 -14.64 4.49 -2.90
CA TYR A 58 -15.89 5.04 -2.35
C TYR A 58 -16.05 6.54 -2.65
N LEU A 59 -15.04 7.36 -2.31
CA LEU A 59 -15.06 8.81 -2.53
C LEU A 59 -15.17 9.18 -4.03
N LEU A 60 -14.70 8.31 -4.92
CA LEU A 60 -14.80 8.47 -6.37
C LEU A 60 -16.09 7.88 -6.95
N GLY A 61 -17.10 7.57 -6.12
CA GLY A 61 -18.39 7.05 -6.58
C GLY A 61 -18.31 5.63 -7.13
N TYR A 62 -17.43 4.80 -6.57
CA TYR A 62 -17.16 3.44 -7.04
C TYR A 62 -16.73 3.36 -8.51
N ARG A 63 -15.87 4.29 -8.95
CA ARG A 63 -15.36 4.36 -10.34
C ARG A 63 -14.72 3.05 -10.84
N TYR A 64 -14.15 2.24 -9.94
CA TYR A 64 -13.56 0.95 -10.27
C TYR A 64 -14.53 -0.23 -10.10
N GLY A 65 -15.82 0.05 -9.85
CA GLY A 65 -16.86 -0.90 -9.53
C GLY A 65 -17.00 -1.15 -8.02
N ARG A 66 -18.20 -1.57 -7.61
CA ARG A 66 -18.50 -1.98 -6.22
C ARG A 66 -17.78 -3.28 -5.84
N SER A 67 -17.49 -4.12 -6.82
CA SER A 67 -16.74 -5.38 -6.67
C SER A 67 -15.22 -5.22 -6.80
N PHE A 68 -14.71 -3.98 -6.83
CA PHE A 68 -13.28 -3.71 -6.92
C PHE A 68 -12.50 -4.37 -5.78
N GLN A 69 -11.43 -5.08 -6.14
CA GLN A 69 -10.54 -5.75 -5.20
C GLN A 69 -9.13 -5.17 -5.29
N TYR A 70 -8.49 -5.05 -4.14
CA TYR A 70 -7.12 -4.55 -4.02
C TYR A 70 -6.41 -5.27 -2.87
N SER A 71 -5.18 -5.68 -3.13
CA SER A 71 -4.29 -6.34 -2.18
C SER A 71 -2.84 -5.95 -2.44
N GLU A 72 -2.03 -5.90 -1.39
CA GLU A 72 -0.60 -5.66 -1.47
C GLU A 72 0.17 -6.84 -0.88
N ALA A 73 1.33 -7.15 -1.47
CA ALA A 73 2.21 -8.20 -1.00
C ALA A 73 3.67 -7.90 -1.38
N THR A 74 4.60 -8.43 -0.59
CA THR A 74 6.04 -8.40 -0.90
C THR A 74 6.36 -9.56 -1.82
N GLN A 75 7.01 -9.30 -2.96
CA GLN A 75 7.40 -10.34 -3.92
C GLN A 75 8.80 -10.88 -3.64
N PHE A 76 8.98 -12.16 -3.93
CA PHE A 76 10.24 -12.89 -3.88
C PHE A 76 10.52 -13.54 -5.24
N PRO A 77 11.78 -13.89 -5.56
CA PRO A 77 12.12 -14.63 -6.76
C PRO A 77 11.36 -15.96 -6.93
N ARG A 78 11.49 -16.54 -8.12
CA ARG A 78 11.09 -17.94 -8.36
C ARG A 78 12.02 -18.90 -7.61
N GLY A 79 11.57 -20.15 -7.45
CA GLY A 79 12.37 -21.23 -6.87
C GLY A 79 12.14 -21.45 -5.37
N PHE A 80 12.72 -22.53 -4.88
CA PHE A 80 12.46 -23.01 -3.51
C PHE A 80 13.17 -22.16 -2.46
N VAL A 81 14.49 -21.99 -2.57
CA VAL A 81 15.29 -21.30 -1.52
C VAL A 81 15.05 -19.79 -1.52
N GLY A 82 15.39 -19.10 -2.61
CA GLY A 82 15.21 -17.64 -2.71
C GLY A 82 13.75 -17.17 -2.82
N GLY A 83 12.83 -18.07 -3.18
CA GLY A 83 11.41 -17.78 -3.32
C GLY A 83 10.60 -18.27 -2.13
N ARG A 84 10.27 -19.56 -2.11
CA ARG A 84 9.34 -20.15 -1.13
C ARG A 84 9.83 -20.02 0.31
N LEU A 85 11.08 -20.42 0.58
CA LEU A 85 11.65 -20.38 1.93
C LEU A 85 11.81 -18.94 2.42
N ALA A 86 12.32 -18.04 1.57
CA ALA A 86 12.43 -16.61 1.91
C ALA A 86 11.06 -15.99 2.23
N ALA A 87 10.05 -16.20 1.38
CA ALA A 87 8.69 -15.69 1.61
C ALA A 87 8.06 -16.26 2.87
N THR A 88 8.28 -17.57 3.14
CA THR A 88 7.80 -18.24 4.35
C THR A 88 8.49 -17.67 5.60
N GLY A 89 9.80 -17.49 5.56
CA GLY A 89 10.59 -16.89 6.64
C GLY A 89 10.11 -15.48 6.97
N VAL A 90 9.87 -14.64 5.96
CA VAL A 90 9.32 -13.29 6.17
C VAL A 90 7.91 -13.34 6.75
N SER A 91 7.06 -14.25 6.27
CA SER A 91 5.70 -14.41 6.82
C SER A 91 5.72 -14.81 8.29
N LEU A 92 6.54 -15.79 8.66
CA LEU A 92 6.71 -16.26 10.04
C LEU A 92 7.33 -15.17 10.92
N GLY A 93 8.36 -14.48 10.44
CA GLY A 93 9.01 -13.39 11.15
C GLY A 93 8.04 -12.25 11.43
N LEU A 94 7.28 -11.80 10.43
CA LEU A 94 6.28 -10.76 10.60
C LEU A 94 5.15 -11.19 11.55
N GLY A 95 4.63 -12.41 11.39
CA GLY A 95 3.60 -12.96 12.27
C GLY A 95 4.08 -13.04 13.73
N THR A 96 5.32 -13.49 13.94
CA THR A 96 5.95 -13.56 15.27
C THR A 96 6.13 -12.16 15.86
N PHE A 97 6.68 -11.23 15.09
CA PHE A 97 6.85 -9.84 15.51
C PHE A 97 5.51 -9.20 15.92
N MET A 98 4.46 -9.36 15.11
CA MET A 98 3.13 -8.84 15.41
C MET A 98 2.51 -9.50 16.65
N GLY A 99 2.72 -10.81 16.83
CA GLY A 99 2.29 -11.52 18.04
C GLY A 99 2.97 -10.99 19.30
N LEU A 100 4.29 -10.81 19.27
CA LEU A 100 5.07 -10.25 20.36
C LEU A 100 4.72 -8.78 20.62
N ALA A 101 4.56 -7.96 19.59
CA ALA A 101 4.11 -6.58 19.72
C ALA A 101 2.65 -6.51 20.24
N GLY A 102 1.83 -7.52 20.01
CA GLY A 102 0.46 -7.60 20.53
C GLY A 102 0.36 -7.84 22.04
N PHE A 103 1.41 -8.41 22.65
CA PHE A 103 1.46 -8.76 24.07
C PHE A 103 2.24 -7.73 24.89
N GLY A 104 1.62 -7.18 25.94
CA GLY A 104 2.13 -5.99 26.65
C GLY A 104 3.57 -6.10 27.18
N PRO A 105 3.96 -7.18 27.88
CA PRO A 105 5.33 -7.36 28.37
C PRO A 105 6.38 -7.43 27.26
N THR A 106 6.11 -8.20 26.20
CA THR A 106 7.05 -8.36 25.07
C THR A 106 7.12 -7.10 24.22
N ARG A 107 6.03 -6.33 24.07
CA ARG A 107 6.04 -5.03 23.42
C ARG A 107 7.03 -4.08 24.09
N LYS A 108 6.98 -3.93 25.42
CA LYS A 108 7.90 -3.05 26.17
C LYS A 108 9.36 -3.45 25.97
N LEU A 109 9.63 -4.75 25.86
CA LEU A 109 10.97 -5.24 25.57
C LEU A 109 11.40 -4.87 24.15
N LEU A 110 10.55 -5.12 23.15
CA LEU A 110 10.81 -4.75 21.75
C LEU A 110 11.07 -3.25 21.57
N GLU A 111 10.24 -2.40 22.21
CA GLU A 111 10.41 -0.95 22.21
C GLU A 111 11.75 -0.49 22.80
N LYS A 112 12.27 -1.22 23.80
CA LYS A 112 13.52 -0.86 24.48
C LYS A 112 14.76 -1.38 23.74
N SER A 113 14.67 -2.53 23.07
CA SER A 113 15.86 -3.28 22.64
C SER A 113 15.95 -3.56 21.14
N VAL A 114 14.87 -3.34 20.38
CA VAL A 114 14.82 -3.74 18.95
C VAL A 114 14.37 -2.59 18.05
N LEU A 115 13.41 -1.79 18.51
CA LEU A 115 12.89 -0.68 17.72
C LEU A 115 13.77 0.57 17.91
N PRO A 116 14.00 1.36 16.84
CA PRO A 116 14.72 2.63 16.97
C PRO A 116 13.94 3.59 17.89
N ALA A 117 14.68 4.43 18.61
CA ALA A 117 14.05 5.45 19.44
C ALA A 117 13.29 6.47 18.57
N PRO A 118 12.23 7.10 19.09
CA PRO A 118 11.56 8.20 18.38
C PRO A 118 12.57 9.29 17.99
N GLY A 119 12.67 9.56 16.67
CA GLY A 119 13.62 10.55 16.12
C GLY A 119 14.97 9.97 15.66
N GLU A 120 15.26 8.71 15.97
CA GLU A 120 16.47 7.99 15.55
C GLU A 120 16.29 7.38 14.15
N GLY A 121 15.80 8.19 13.22
CA GLY A 121 15.63 7.78 11.82
C GLY A 121 16.97 7.37 11.17
N PRO A 122 16.92 6.74 9.99
CA PRO A 122 18.13 6.42 9.23
C PRO A 122 18.95 7.68 8.97
N ASP A 123 20.28 7.51 8.91
CA ASP A 123 21.19 8.59 8.55
C ASP A 123 20.93 9.11 7.13
N GLN A 124 21.55 10.24 6.81
CA GLN A 124 21.34 10.90 5.52
C GLN A 124 21.77 10.00 4.34
N GLU A 125 22.86 9.27 4.47
CA GLU A 125 23.36 8.39 3.41
C GLU A 125 22.38 7.27 3.09
N THR A 126 21.83 6.62 4.12
CA THR A 126 20.80 5.58 3.99
C THR A 126 19.54 6.13 3.34
N ARG A 127 19.16 7.36 3.69
CA ARG A 127 17.99 8.05 3.10
C ARG A 127 18.19 8.39 1.63
N ASP A 128 19.36 8.89 1.29
CA ASP A 128 19.70 9.35 -0.06
C ASP A 128 19.97 8.19 -1.03
N ASN A 129 20.46 7.05 -0.52
CA ASN A 129 20.73 5.84 -1.32
C ASN A 129 19.61 4.79 -1.26
N GLY A 130 18.56 5.05 -0.48
CA GLY A 130 17.37 4.19 -0.41
C GLY A 130 16.56 4.24 -1.70
N TYR A 131 15.64 3.28 -1.87
CA TYR A 131 14.70 3.29 -2.99
C TYR A 131 13.45 2.47 -2.64
N PHE A 132 12.40 2.63 -3.45
CA PHE A 132 11.29 1.68 -3.45
C PHE A 132 10.77 1.44 -4.87
N ARG A 133 10.19 0.27 -5.09
CA ARG A 133 9.50 -0.08 -6.33
C ARG A 133 8.26 -0.90 -6.05
N ILE A 134 7.12 -0.39 -6.50
CA ILE A 134 5.82 -1.06 -6.46
C ILE A 134 5.46 -1.48 -7.87
N LYS A 135 5.21 -2.77 -8.06
CA LYS A 135 4.63 -3.29 -9.30
C LYS A 135 3.13 -3.41 -9.11
N LEU A 136 2.37 -2.83 -10.01
CA LEU A 136 0.92 -2.91 -10.05
C LEU A 136 0.53 -3.94 -11.10
N LEU A 137 -0.41 -4.81 -10.76
CA LEU A 137 -1.07 -5.71 -11.69
C LEU A 137 -2.56 -5.39 -11.65
N GLY A 138 -3.08 -4.85 -12.74
CA GLY A 138 -4.49 -4.58 -12.92
C GLY A 138 -5.13 -5.67 -13.76
N LYS A 139 -6.33 -6.11 -13.35
CA LYS A 139 -7.14 -7.08 -14.08
C LYS A 139 -8.58 -6.61 -14.17
N LEU A 140 -9.11 -6.61 -15.37
CA LEU A 140 -10.53 -6.42 -15.65
C LEU A 140 -11.06 -7.73 -16.25
N PRO A 141 -12.02 -8.41 -15.60
CA PRO A 141 -12.64 -9.60 -16.17
C PRO A 141 -13.42 -9.24 -17.45
N ALA A 142 -13.67 -10.24 -18.28
CA ALA A 142 -14.54 -10.07 -19.45
C ALA A 142 -15.94 -9.58 -19.02
N HIS A 143 -16.48 -8.61 -19.75
CA HIS A 143 -17.76 -7.98 -19.45
C HIS A 143 -18.36 -7.39 -20.74
N ASP A 144 -19.68 -7.47 -20.92
CA ASP A 144 -20.40 -6.91 -22.09
C ASP A 144 -19.75 -7.21 -23.45
N GLY A 145 -19.33 -8.47 -23.65
CA GLY A 145 -18.66 -8.88 -24.90
C GLY A 145 -17.23 -8.35 -25.07
N GLN A 146 -16.72 -7.57 -24.11
CA GLN A 146 -15.32 -7.15 -24.07
C GLN A 146 -14.46 -8.28 -23.47
N PRO A 147 -13.28 -8.56 -24.04
CA PRO A 147 -12.37 -9.55 -23.50
C PRO A 147 -11.80 -9.09 -22.14
N ALA A 148 -11.29 -10.04 -21.37
CA ALA A 148 -10.56 -9.70 -20.15
C ALA A 148 -9.29 -8.89 -20.49
N ILE A 149 -9.00 -7.87 -19.69
CA ILE A 149 -7.84 -6.99 -19.86
C ILE A 149 -6.92 -7.18 -18.65
N SER A 150 -5.61 -7.27 -18.91
CA SER A 150 -4.59 -7.23 -17.86
C SER A 150 -3.53 -6.19 -18.22
N PHE A 151 -3.11 -5.40 -17.23
CA PHE A 151 -2.08 -4.38 -17.42
C PHE A 151 -1.11 -4.36 -16.24
N LYS A 152 0.12 -3.94 -16.52
CA LYS A 152 1.17 -3.78 -15.51
C LYS A 152 1.49 -2.30 -15.36
N GLY A 153 1.68 -1.88 -14.12
CA GLY A 153 2.11 -0.54 -13.77
C GLY A 153 3.30 -0.57 -12.84
N GLU A 154 3.96 0.56 -12.73
CA GLU A 154 5.07 0.76 -11.80
C GLU A 154 4.95 2.11 -11.12
N VAL A 155 5.19 2.10 -9.80
CA VAL A 155 5.46 3.30 -9.01
C VAL A 155 6.81 3.13 -8.34
N ALA A 156 7.72 4.08 -8.49
CA ALA A 156 9.05 3.99 -7.88
C ALA A 156 9.57 5.34 -7.40
N GLY A 157 10.46 5.28 -6.42
CA GLY A 157 11.20 6.41 -5.87
C GLY A 157 12.68 6.04 -5.69
N ASN A 158 13.53 7.06 -5.69
CA ASN A 158 14.99 6.95 -5.63
C ASN A 158 15.58 7.44 -4.29
N LYS A 159 14.73 7.62 -3.29
CA LYS A 159 15.09 7.79 -1.88
C LYS A 159 14.40 6.72 -1.04
N ASP A 160 14.78 6.64 0.23
CA ASP A 160 14.14 5.72 1.15
C ASP A 160 12.62 5.98 1.26
N PRO A 161 11.80 4.91 1.34
CA PRO A 161 10.35 5.07 1.36
C PRO A 161 9.81 5.70 2.65
N GLY A 162 10.55 5.66 3.76
CA GLY A 162 10.07 6.08 5.07
C GLY A 162 10.24 7.58 5.35
N TYR A 163 11.29 8.19 4.82
CA TYR A 163 11.67 9.57 5.07
C TYR A 163 11.78 10.36 3.77
N GLY A 164 12.71 10.01 2.89
CA GLY A 164 13.00 10.79 1.68
C GLY A 164 11.80 10.89 0.73
N GLU A 165 11.24 9.75 0.32
CA GLU A 165 10.08 9.73 -0.58
C GLU A 165 8.79 10.17 0.12
N THR A 166 8.62 9.81 1.40
CA THR A 166 7.44 10.25 2.16
C THR A 166 7.43 11.78 2.35
N ALA A 167 8.57 12.40 2.67
CA ALA A 167 8.68 13.86 2.79
C ALA A 167 8.36 14.55 1.46
N LYS A 168 8.87 14.00 0.34
CA LYS A 168 8.54 14.46 -1.02
C LYS A 168 7.02 14.36 -1.29
N MET A 169 6.40 13.22 -1.01
CA MET A 169 4.97 13.01 -1.19
C MET A 169 4.12 14.00 -0.38
N VAL A 170 4.49 14.27 0.87
CA VAL A 170 3.80 15.22 1.75
C VAL A 170 3.97 16.65 1.23
N ALA A 171 5.19 17.05 0.87
CA ALA A 171 5.47 18.39 0.36
C ALA A 171 4.71 18.66 -0.95
N GLU A 172 4.77 17.74 -1.92
CA GLU A 172 4.05 17.89 -3.19
C GLU A 172 2.54 17.83 -3.02
N SER A 173 2.03 17.08 -2.03
CA SER A 173 0.60 17.11 -1.68
C SER A 173 0.19 18.49 -1.16
N ALA A 174 0.98 19.10 -0.27
CA ALA A 174 0.71 20.43 0.25
C ALA A 174 0.75 21.49 -0.85
N LEU A 175 1.75 21.43 -1.73
CA LEU A 175 1.87 22.34 -2.88
C LEU A 175 0.71 22.15 -3.87
N CYS A 176 0.29 20.91 -4.14
CA CYS A 176 -0.85 20.63 -5.00
C CYS A 176 -2.14 21.26 -4.44
N LEU A 177 -2.41 21.08 -3.14
CA LEU A 177 -3.58 21.66 -2.48
C LEU A 177 -3.55 23.20 -2.44
N ALA A 178 -2.38 23.79 -2.28
CA ALA A 178 -2.24 25.24 -2.10
C ALA A 178 -2.16 26.03 -3.43
N LEU A 179 -1.61 25.43 -4.48
CA LEU A 179 -1.19 26.15 -5.69
C LEU A 179 -1.88 25.69 -6.98
N ASP A 180 -2.50 24.51 -7.01
CA ASP A 180 -3.07 23.99 -8.25
C ASP A 180 -4.57 24.34 -8.36
N ASP A 181 -4.91 25.24 -9.27
CA ASP A 181 -6.28 25.77 -9.42
C ASP A 181 -7.32 24.75 -9.93
N LYS A 182 -6.87 23.61 -10.46
CA LYS A 182 -7.72 22.61 -11.15
C LYS A 182 -7.94 21.32 -10.38
N ILE A 183 -7.71 21.31 -9.07
CA ILE A 183 -8.01 20.14 -8.23
C ILE A 183 -9.52 20.01 -7.94
N PRO A 184 -10.07 18.79 -7.82
CA PRO A 184 -11.45 18.56 -7.41
C PRO A 184 -11.86 19.33 -6.14
N GLN A 185 -12.84 20.22 -6.26
CA GLN A 185 -13.39 20.97 -5.13
C GLN A 185 -14.29 20.06 -4.28
N ARG A 186 -13.70 19.46 -3.23
CA ARG A 186 -14.37 18.53 -2.32
C ARG A 186 -13.98 18.86 -0.88
N GLY A 187 -14.94 18.76 0.04
CA GLY A 187 -14.71 18.96 1.48
C GLY A 187 -14.63 17.66 2.28
N GLY A 188 -14.13 17.75 3.52
CA GLY A 188 -14.10 16.66 4.50
C GLY A 188 -12.78 15.88 4.54
N ILE A 189 -12.82 14.67 5.11
CA ILE A 189 -11.66 13.77 5.22
C ILE A 189 -11.54 12.98 3.90
N LEU A 190 -10.62 13.45 3.05
CA LEU A 190 -10.38 12.93 1.70
C LEU A 190 -9.09 12.12 1.62
N THR A 191 -8.94 11.38 0.52
CA THR A 191 -7.69 10.70 0.16
C THR A 191 -6.99 11.46 -0.97
N PRO A 192 -5.66 11.32 -1.14
CA PRO A 192 -4.92 11.99 -2.22
C PRO A 192 -5.50 11.73 -3.62
N ALA A 193 -5.96 10.51 -3.87
CA ALA A 193 -6.60 10.14 -5.13
C ALA A 193 -7.92 10.88 -5.38
N ALA A 194 -8.70 11.16 -4.32
CA ALA A 194 -9.99 11.83 -4.42
C ALA A 194 -9.89 13.36 -4.39
N SER A 195 -8.86 13.92 -3.74
CA SER A 195 -8.66 15.37 -3.62
C SER A 195 -7.77 15.97 -4.71
N MET A 196 -6.68 15.30 -5.08
CA MET A 196 -5.67 15.85 -6.01
C MET A 196 -5.56 15.02 -7.30
N GLY A 197 -5.75 13.70 -7.21
CA GLY A 197 -5.78 12.82 -8.38
C GLY A 197 -4.52 12.94 -9.25
N MET A 198 -4.71 13.15 -10.56
CA MET A 198 -3.59 13.23 -11.51
C MET A 198 -2.71 14.46 -11.32
N HIS A 199 -3.20 15.55 -10.73
CA HIS A 199 -2.37 16.73 -10.46
C HIS A 199 -1.20 16.40 -9.53
N LEU A 200 -1.47 15.63 -8.46
CA LEU A 200 -0.43 15.15 -7.58
C LEU A 200 0.54 14.20 -8.31
N ILE A 201 0.05 13.34 -9.20
CA ILE A 201 0.90 12.41 -9.96
C ILE A 201 1.89 13.19 -10.84
N GLU A 202 1.44 14.23 -11.55
CA GLU A 202 2.35 15.03 -12.37
C GLU A 202 3.37 15.81 -11.53
N ARG A 203 2.97 16.33 -10.37
CA ARG A 203 3.90 16.94 -9.42
C ARG A 203 4.96 15.96 -8.92
N LEU A 204 4.56 14.77 -8.51
CA LEU A 204 5.49 13.75 -8.03
C LEU A 204 6.44 13.29 -9.14
N ARG A 205 5.97 13.20 -10.40
CA ARG A 205 6.85 12.97 -11.56
C ARG A 205 7.86 14.09 -11.74
N ALA A 206 7.42 15.35 -11.68
CA ALA A 206 8.32 16.49 -11.75
C ALA A 206 9.35 16.51 -10.60
N ALA A 207 8.97 16.01 -9.42
CA ALA A 207 9.84 15.81 -8.26
C ALA A 207 10.71 14.52 -8.32
N GLY A 208 10.72 13.81 -9.45
CA GLY A 208 11.61 12.68 -9.72
C GLY A 208 11.08 11.30 -9.34
N MET A 209 9.78 11.15 -9.04
CA MET A 209 9.16 9.84 -8.88
C MET A 209 8.72 9.24 -10.21
N THR A 210 8.72 7.91 -10.29
CA THR A 210 8.22 7.17 -11.46
C THR A 210 6.77 6.78 -11.25
N PHE A 211 5.92 7.09 -12.23
CA PHE A 211 4.59 6.53 -12.39
C PHE A 211 4.43 6.11 -13.85
N ALA A 212 4.43 4.80 -14.12
CA ALA A 212 4.42 4.27 -15.48
C ALA A 212 3.38 3.15 -15.62
N VAL A 213 2.74 3.10 -16.80
CA VAL A 213 1.94 1.97 -17.25
C VAL A 213 2.58 1.51 -18.56
N PRO A 214 3.65 0.69 -18.49
CA PRO A 214 4.28 0.18 -19.71
C PRO A 214 3.27 -0.61 -20.53
N LEU A 215 3.24 -0.32 -21.83
CA LEU A 215 2.47 -1.05 -22.83
C LEU A 215 2.99 -2.49 -22.97
#